data_AF-A0A317HH36-F1
#
_entry.id   AF-A0A317HH36-F1
#
_cell.length_a   1.000
_cell.length_b   1.000
_cell.length_c   1.000
_cell.angle_alpha   90.00
_cell.angle_beta   90.00
_cell.angle_gamma   90.00
#
_symmetry.space_group_name_H-M   'P 1'
#
loop_
_entity.id
_entity.type
_entity.pdbx_description
1 polymer ?
#
loop_
_entity_poly.entity_id
_entity_poly.type
_entity_poly.pdbx_seq_one_letter_code
_entity_poly.pdbx_strand_id
1 'polypeptide(L)'
;MGAAGAMRPSMKSLSCRLSAFVVILAAGSVVSASENPQRTFAKDWEGSAVVLKQTLYTLVYNERGLLGNTHDARREGLMVVTAYGDVFLQFDGRQGRDDIAARDPQRILDLVSVTYQQDSVEVRSYRRLEPLLISRYSPGVELVVSEVRFKIDSVRFSFSETSGSHLVADPITSITVKWPSHFSKSFSERNVVEELIRRFVVVKAGS
;
A
#
# COMPACT_ATOMS: atom_id res chain seq x y z
N MET A 1 -71.82 21.51 -62.72
CA MET A 1 -70.52 21.83 -63.36
C MET A 1 -69.94 23.05 -62.68
N GLY A 2 -68.69 22.97 -62.22
CA GLY A 2 -67.90 24.07 -61.63
C GLY A 2 -68.25 24.36 -60.16
N ALA A 3 -67.32 24.60 -59.24
CA ALA A 3 -65.88 24.63 -59.28
C ALA A 3 -65.34 24.50 -57.84
N ALA A 4 -64.06 24.14 -57.76
CA ALA A 4 -63.26 23.95 -56.56
C ALA A 4 -63.07 25.23 -55.72
N GLY A 5 -62.70 25.04 -54.45
CA GLY A 5 -62.19 26.11 -53.59
C GLY A 5 -61.74 25.57 -52.23
N ALA A 6 -60.46 25.22 -52.13
CA ALA A 6 -59.82 24.82 -50.88
C ALA A 6 -59.49 26.04 -50.01
N MET A 7 -59.73 25.96 -48.69
CA MET A 7 -59.04 26.79 -47.70
C MET A 7 -59.10 26.14 -46.29
N ARG A 8 -57.93 25.79 -45.76
CA ARG A 8 -57.67 25.60 -44.30
C ARG A 8 -57.80 26.97 -43.60
N PRO A 9 -57.92 27.13 -42.25
CA PRO A 9 -57.33 26.32 -41.17
C PRO A 9 -58.13 26.31 -39.83
N SER A 10 -57.44 26.00 -38.73
CA SER A 10 -57.72 26.38 -37.33
C SER A 10 -58.27 25.28 -36.40
N MET A 11 -57.38 24.36 -35.99
CA MET A 11 -57.55 23.61 -34.75
C MET A 11 -57.35 24.55 -33.55
N LYS A 12 -58.42 24.77 -32.79
CA LYS A 12 -58.40 25.47 -31.50
C LYS A 12 -58.24 24.48 -30.36
N SER A 13 -57.40 24.87 -29.40
CA SER A 13 -57.63 24.76 -27.96
C SER A 13 -57.86 23.36 -27.37
N LEU A 14 -56.80 22.81 -26.78
CA LEU A 14 -56.91 21.98 -25.57
C LEU A 14 -56.06 22.62 -24.47
N SER A 15 -56.78 23.21 -23.52
CA SER A 15 -56.28 23.71 -22.24
C SER A 15 -56.44 22.61 -21.18
N CYS A 16 -55.69 22.77 -20.08
CA CYS A 16 -55.77 22.04 -18.81
C CYS A 16 -55.21 20.61 -18.78
N ARG A 17 -54.05 20.43 -18.14
CA ARG A 17 -53.97 20.30 -16.67
C ARG A 17 -52.52 20.50 -16.20
N LEU A 18 -52.34 21.49 -15.33
CA LEU A 18 -51.12 21.70 -14.55
C LEU A 18 -50.79 20.41 -13.78
N SER A 19 -49.68 19.76 -14.14
CA SER A 19 -49.02 18.81 -13.24
C SER A 19 -48.05 19.60 -12.38
N ALA A 20 -48.37 19.71 -11.09
CA ALA A 20 -47.50 20.32 -10.09
C ALA A 20 -46.21 19.51 -9.98
N PHE A 21 -45.09 20.08 -10.45
CA PHE A 21 -43.75 19.61 -10.12
C PHE A 21 -43.46 19.95 -8.66
N VAL A 22 -43.74 19.00 -7.77
CA VAL A 22 -43.20 19.03 -6.41
C VAL A 22 -41.75 18.54 -6.51
N VAL A 23 -40.84 19.47 -6.77
CA VAL A 23 -39.40 19.24 -6.58
C VAL A 23 -39.15 19.29 -5.08
N ILE A 24 -39.27 18.13 -4.42
CA ILE A 24 -38.66 17.95 -3.10
C ILE A 24 -37.16 18.03 -3.35
N LEU A 25 -36.57 19.20 -3.07
CA LEU A 25 -35.15 19.30 -2.76
C LEU A 25 -34.93 18.44 -1.50
N ALA A 26 -34.73 17.15 -1.72
CA ALA A 26 -33.97 16.35 -0.79
C ALA A 26 -32.56 16.94 -0.85
N ALA A 27 -32.28 17.89 0.06
CA ALA A 27 -30.95 18.13 0.55
C ALA A 27 -30.52 16.81 1.23
N GLY A 28 -30.23 15.81 0.41
CA GLY A 28 -29.48 14.64 0.81
C GLY A 28 -28.15 15.20 1.24
N SER A 29 -28.03 15.40 2.55
CA SER A 29 -26.75 15.55 3.20
C SER A 29 -25.98 14.33 2.74
N VAL A 30 -25.07 14.52 1.79
CA VAL A 30 -24.04 13.52 1.53
C VAL A 30 -23.29 13.51 2.84
N VAL A 31 -23.70 12.60 3.73
CA VAL A 31 -22.89 12.23 4.88
C VAL A 31 -21.64 11.69 4.22
N SER A 32 -20.64 12.54 4.07
CA SER A 32 -19.29 12.12 3.76
C SER A 32 -19.01 11.08 4.83
N ALA A 33 -19.13 9.80 4.45
CA ALA A 33 -18.71 8.70 5.30
C ALA A 33 -17.30 9.08 5.71
N SER A 34 -17.10 9.43 6.99
CA SER A 34 -15.87 10.06 7.45
C SER A 34 -14.72 9.18 6.95
N GLU A 35 -13.98 9.66 5.94
CA GLU A 35 -12.93 8.84 5.34
C GLU A 35 -11.99 8.45 6.48
N ASN A 36 -11.71 7.15 6.60
CA ASN A 36 -10.80 6.65 7.63
C ASN A 36 -9.47 7.43 7.47
N PRO A 37 -9.01 8.17 8.50
CA PRO A 37 -7.80 8.99 8.40
C PRO A 37 -6.56 8.22 7.94
N GLN A 38 -6.46 6.93 8.28
CA GLN A 38 -5.38 6.04 7.82
C GLN A 38 -5.45 5.80 6.31
N ARG A 39 -6.67 5.66 5.75
CA ARG A 39 -6.87 5.47 4.32
C ARG A 39 -6.56 6.75 3.54
N THR A 40 -6.95 7.92 4.06
CA THR A 40 -6.58 9.21 3.46
C THR A 40 -5.06 9.37 3.46
N PHE A 41 -4.39 9.07 4.58
CA PHE A 41 -2.94 9.10 4.66
C PHE A 41 -2.26 8.14 3.65
N ALA A 42 -2.77 6.92 3.50
CA ALA A 42 -2.24 5.99 2.50
C ALA A 42 -2.36 6.55 1.07
N LYS A 43 -3.54 7.10 0.72
CA LYS A 43 -3.77 7.75 -0.59
C LYS A 43 -2.83 8.93 -0.85
N ASP A 44 -2.48 9.69 0.18
CA ASP A 44 -1.58 10.85 0.05
C ASP A 44 -0.14 10.42 -0.31
N TRP A 45 0.24 9.17 0.02
CA TRP A 45 1.58 8.64 -0.21
C TRP A 45 1.67 7.68 -1.40
N GLU A 46 0.69 6.81 -1.60
CA GLU A 46 0.68 5.83 -2.69
C GLU A 46 0.74 6.50 -4.07
N GLY A 47 1.57 5.95 -4.95
CA GLY A 47 1.88 6.53 -6.26
C GLY A 47 2.88 7.68 -6.24
N SER A 48 3.28 8.18 -5.07
CA SER A 48 4.28 9.25 -4.98
C SER A 48 5.66 8.74 -5.38
N ALA A 49 6.31 9.48 -6.29
CA ALA A 49 7.73 9.30 -6.58
C ALA A 49 8.57 9.85 -5.43
N VAL A 50 9.53 9.07 -4.97
CA VAL A 50 10.41 9.42 -3.85
C VAL A 50 11.87 9.13 -4.19
N VAL A 51 12.77 9.91 -3.60
CA VAL A 51 14.22 9.70 -3.68
C VAL A 51 14.72 9.22 -2.33
N LEU A 52 15.48 8.14 -2.30
CA LEU A 52 16.07 7.62 -1.06
C LEU A 52 17.14 8.58 -0.52
N LYS A 53 17.04 8.92 0.77
CA LYS A 53 18.08 9.64 1.55
C LYS A 53 19.04 8.69 2.26
N GLN A 54 18.56 7.50 2.61
CA GLN A 54 19.31 6.52 3.39
C GLN A 54 19.33 5.18 2.65
N THR A 55 20.31 4.35 2.99
CA THR A 55 20.37 2.99 2.45
C THR A 55 19.21 2.16 2.99
N LEU A 56 18.50 1.47 2.10
CA LEU A 56 17.54 0.43 2.48
C LEU A 56 18.10 -0.96 2.18
N TYR A 57 17.73 -1.93 3.00
CA TYR A 57 18.11 -3.32 2.84
C TYR A 57 16.88 -4.18 2.57
N THR A 58 17.02 -5.10 1.62
CA THR A 58 15.98 -6.07 1.27
C THR A 58 16.58 -7.47 1.35
N LEU A 59 15.90 -8.39 2.03
CA LEU A 59 16.20 -9.80 1.91
C LEU A 59 15.56 -10.36 0.64
N VAL A 60 16.37 -11.00 -0.20
CA VAL A 60 15.91 -11.80 -1.34
C VAL A 60 15.97 -13.27 -0.94
N TYR A 61 14.89 -14.01 -1.13
CA TYR A 61 14.79 -15.40 -0.71
C TYR A 61 13.85 -16.21 -1.61
N ASN A 62 14.04 -17.53 -1.65
CA ASN A 62 13.09 -18.45 -2.25
C ASN A 62 12.16 -19.01 -1.17
N GLU A 63 10.88 -19.15 -1.52
CA GLU A 63 9.88 -19.78 -0.66
C GLU A 63 9.39 -21.08 -1.29
N ARG A 64 9.84 -22.22 -0.75
CA ARG A 64 9.42 -23.55 -1.22
C ARG A 64 8.18 -24.01 -0.47
N GLY A 65 7.07 -24.11 -1.19
CA GLY A 65 5.78 -24.58 -0.70
C GLY A 65 5.69 -26.10 -0.57
N LEU A 66 4.60 -26.54 0.08
CA LEU A 66 4.33 -27.94 0.41
C LEU A 66 4.20 -28.86 -0.82
N LEU A 67 3.61 -28.35 -1.91
CA LEU A 67 3.33 -29.12 -3.13
C LEU A 67 4.49 -29.11 -4.13
N GLY A 68 5.70 -28.76 -3.69
CA GLY A 68 6.87 -28.61 -4.56
C GLY A 68 6.94 -27.28 -5.32
N ASN A 69 5.87 -26.46 -5.28
CA ASN A 69 5.88 -25.12 -5.85
C ASN A 69 6.93 -24.25 -5.14
N THR A 70 7.89 -23.75 -5.89
CA THR A 70 8.88 -22.79 -5.37
C THR A 70 8.52 -21.41 -5.90
N HIS A 71 8.38 -20.44 -5.01
CA HIS A 71 8.26 -19.03 -5.36
C HIS A 71 9.64 -18.42 -5.24
N ASP A 72 10.27 -18.20 -6.40
CA ASP A 72 11.63 -17.73 -6.45
C ASP A 72 11.73 -16.21 -6.26
N ALA A 73 12.87 -15.76 -5.76
CA ALA A 73 13.27 -14.35 -5.69
C ALA A 73 12.26 -13.42 -5.02
N ARG A 74 11.59 -13.90 -3.96
CA ARG A 74 10.74 -13.07 -3.09
C ARG A 74 11.59 -12.01 -2.40
N ARG A 75 11.01 -10.84 -2.15
CA ARG A 75 11.68 -9.67 -1.59
C ARG A 75 10.94 -9.20 -0.35
N GLU A 76 11.68 -8.90 0.71
CA GLU A 76 11.16 -8.30 1.94
C GLU A 76 12.10 -7.17 2.35
N GLY A 77 11.57 -5.94 2.43
CA GLY A 77 12.30 -4.82 3.00
C GLY A 77 12.49 -5.01 4.51
N LEU A 78 13.69 -4.75 4.99
CA LEU A 78 14.09 -5.06 6.36
C LEU A 78 14.06 -3.83 7.28
N MET A 79 13.97 -2.62 6.73
CA MET A 79 14.17 -1.41 7.51
C MET A 79 12.98 -1.15 8.43
N VAL A 80 13.26 -1.10 9.73
CA VAL A 80 12.29 -0.72 10.77
C VAL A 80 12.76 0.54 11.48
N VAL A 81 11.83 1.48 11.67
CA VAL A 81 12.03 2.66 12.50
C VAL A 81 10.98 2.69 13.62
N THR A 82 11.40 2.94 14.85
CA THR A 82 10.46 3.05 15.99
C THR A 82 9.90 4.47 16.11
N ALA A 83 8.81 4.61 16.88
CA ALA A 83 8.25 5.91 17.25
C ALA A 83 9.29 6.88 17.89
N TYR A 84 10.31 6.34 18.54
CA TYR A 84 11.40 7.11 19.17
C TYR A 84 12.57 7.39 18.22
N GLY A 85 12.50 6.89 16.98
CA GLY A 85 13.47 7.14 15.94
C GLY A 85 14.64 6.17 15.89
N ASP A 86 14.63 5.10 16.69
CA ASP A 86 15.59 4.00 16.59
C ASP A 86 15.40 3.24 15.29
N VAL A 87 16.50 2.80 14.68
CA VAL A 87 16.49 2.08 13.40
C VAL A 87 17.16 0.73 13.58
N PHE A 88 16.52 -0.33 13.08
CA PHE A 88 17.07 -1.68 13.05
C PHE A 88 16.53 -2.46 11.84
N LEU A 89 17.07 -3.65 11.61
CA LEU A 89 16.63 -4.55 10.56
C LEU A 89 15.74 -5.62 11.15
N GLN A 90 14.63 -5.91 10.49
CA GLN A 90 13.72 -6.98 10.88
C GLN A 90 13.23 -7.75 9.67
N PHE A 91 13.24 -9.07 9.78
CA PHE A 91 12.46 -9.97 8.96
C PHE A 91 11.23 -10.41 9.76
N ASP A 92 10.02 -10.12 9.24
CA ASP A 92 8.77 -10.50 9.89
C ASP A 92 8.64 -12.03 9.93
N GLY A 93 8.37 -12.56 11.12
CA GLY A 93 8.21 -13.97 11.37
C GLY A 93 7.08 -14.58 10.53
N ARG A 94 7.35 -15.74 9.96
CA ARG A 94 6.43 -16.55 9.14
C ARG A 94 6.22 -17.92 9.78
N GLN A 95 5.02 -18.47 9.60
CA GLN A 95 4.67 -19.84 9.99
C GLN A 95 4.79 -20.12 11.49
N GLY A 96 4.40 -19.16 12.32
CA GLY A 96 4.48 -19.29 13.77
C GLY A 96 5.89 -19.18 14.34
N ARG A 97 6.87 -18.75 13.53
CA ARG A 97 8.18 -18.30 14.03
C ARG A 97 8.09 -16.82 14.42
N ASP A 98 8.92 -16.44 15.38
CA ASP A 98 9.06 -15.06 15.83
C ASP A 98 9.76 -14.19 14.77
N ASP A 99 9.60 -12.87 14.92
CA ASP A 99 10.33 -11.88 14.14
C ASP A 99 11.84 -12.00 14.39
N ILE A 100 12.64 -11.89 13.33
CA ILE A 100 14.11 -11.91 13.41
C ILE A 100 14.60 -10.48 13.28
N ALA A 101 15.18 -9.92 14.34
CA ALA A 101 15.72 -8.57 14.37
C ALA A 101 17.22 -8.54 14.63
N ALA A 102 17.95 -7.68 13.89
CA ALA A 102 19.37 -7.45 14.06
C ALA A 102 19.77 -6.05 13.57
N ARG A 103 21.00 -5.63 13.85
CA ARG A 103 21.56 -4.37 13.31
C ARG A 103 22.40 -4.58 12.05
N ASP A 104 22.94 -5.77 11.88
CA ASP A 104 23.80 -6.14 10.77
C ASP A 104 22.99 -6.93 9.71
N PRO A 105 23.00 -6.52 8.42
CA PRO A 105 22.27 -7.22 7.39
C PRO A 105 22.73 -8.67 7.19
N GLN A 106 24.04 -8.95 7.32
CA GLN A 106 24.53 -10.31 7.18
C GLN A 106 24.01 -11.20 8.29
N ARG A 107 23.95 -10.68 9.52
CA ARG A 107 23.34 -11.38 10.65
C ARG A 107 21.87 -11.73 10.42
N ILE A 108 21.08 -10.89 9.74
CA ILE A 108 19.70 -11.23 9.35
C ILE A 108 19.69 -12.44 8.41
N LEU A 109 20.54 -12.43 7.37
CA LEU A 109 20.63 -13.53 6.41
C LEU A 109 20.97 -14.85 7.13
N ASP A 110 21.97 -14.82 8.00
CA ASP A 110 22.40 -16.00 8.77
C ASP A 110 21.29 -16.51 9.70
N LEU A 111 20.65 -15.61 10.45
CA LEU A 111 19.57 -15.97 11.37
C LEU A 111 18.33 -16.51 10.64
N VAL A 112 17.96 -15.92 9.50
CA VAL A 112 16.86 -16.43 8.67
C VAL A 112 17.22 -17.81 8.14
N SER A 113 18.47 -18.00 7.70
CA SER A 113 18.95 -19.30 7.21
C SER A 113 18.78 -20.36 8.29
N VAL A 114 19.31 -20.13 9.49
CA VAL A 114 19.22 -21.07 10.63
C VAL A 114 17.79 -21.29 11.08
N THR A 115 16.98 -20.23 11.23
CA THR A 115 15.61 -20.33 11.77
C THR A 115 14.66 -21.08 10.85
N TYR A 116 14.89 -20.98 9.54
CA TYR A 116 14.06 -21.62 8.51
C TYR A 116 14.74 -22.84 7.86
N GLN A 117 15.93 -23.22 8.31
CA GLN A 117 16.54 -24.50 8.00
C GLN A 117 15.71 -25.61 8.66
N GLN A 118 15.24 -26.57 7.87
CA GLN A 118 14.45 -27.68 8.41
C GLN A 118 15.32 -28.68 9.18
N ASP A 119 14.81 -29.11 10.34
CA ASP A 119 15.03 -30.45 10.86
C ASP A 119 14.24 -31.44 9.98
N SER A 120 14.94 -32.42 9.42
CA SER A 120 14.43 -33.37 8.42
C SER A 120 13.29 -34.31 8.87
N VAL A 121 12.75 -34.17 10.09
CA VAL A 121 11.94 -35.22 10.75
C VAL A 121 10.48 -34.80 11.02
N GLU A 122 10.14 -33.51 11.04
CA GLU A 122 8.73 -33.10 11.25
C GLU A 122 7.96 -32.93 9.95
N VAL A 123 7.04 -33.87 9.69
CA VAL A 123 6.04 -33.89 8.60
C VAL A 123 4.94 -32.83 8.80
N ARG A 124 5.30 -31.66 9.35
CA ARG A 124 4.39 -30.51 9.43
C ARG A 124 4.62 -29.60 8.24
N SER A 125 3.53 -29.01 7.77
CA SER A 125 3.37 -28.28 6.52
C SER A 125 4.09 -26.92 6.48
N TYR A 126 5.38 -26.87 6.81
CA TYR A 126 6.17 -25.65 6.82
C TYR A 126 6.73 -25.37 5.42
N ARG A 127 6.60 -24.13 4.93
CA ARG A 127 7.25 -23.70 3.69
C ARG A 127 8.68 -23.32 4.02
N ARG A 128 9.66 -23.97 3.40
CA ARG A 128 11.07 -23.66 3.62
C ARG A 128 11.39 -22.29 3.01
N LEU A 129 12.09 -21.47 3.78
CA LEU A 129 12.68 -20.22 3.27
C LEU A 129 14.17 -20.44 3.03
N GLU A 130 14.62 -20.10 1.83
CA GLU A 130 16.03 -20.16 1.46
C GLU A 130 16.50 -18.73 1.18
N PRO A 131 17.17 -18.08 2.15
CA PRO A 131 17.70 -16.74 1.94
C PRO A 131 18.82 -16.81 0.91
N LEU A 132 18.76 -15.94 -0.11
CA LEU A 132 19.72 -15.90 -1.20
C LEU A 132 20.77 -14.83 -0.96
N LEU A 133 20.33 -13.58 -0.74
CA LEU A 133 21.20 -12.43 -0.56
C LEU A 133 20.47 -11.26 0.11
N ILE A 134 21.24 -10.26 0.52
CA ILE A 134 20.75 -8.94 0.89
C ILE A 134 20.99 -7.97 -0.27
N SER A 135 19.91 -7.44 -0.84
CA SER A 135 19.96 -6.32 -1.78
C SER A 135 20.09 -5.00 -1.04
N ARG A 136 20.93 -4.11 -1.55
CA ARG A 136 21.18 -2.78 -0.99
C ARG A 136 20.71 -1.70 -1.97
N TYR A 137 19.85 -0.80 -1.51
CA TYR A 137 19.38 0.36 -2.27
C TYR A 137 20.05 1.61 -1.72
N SER A 138 20.94 2.21 -2.51
CA SER A 138 21.73 3.38 -2.10
C SER A 138 20.91 4.67 -2.09
N PRO A 139 21.33 5.69 -1.31
CA PRO A 139 20.78 7.04 -1.42
C PRO A 139 20.86 7.57 -2.87
N GLY A 140 19.87 8.37 -3.26
CA GLY A 140 19.73 8.92 -4.61
C GLY A 140 18.91 8.05 -5.58
N VAL A 141 18.61 6.80 -5.24
CA VAL A 141 17.72 5.94 -6.05
C VAL A 141 16.30 6.50 -6.00
N GLU A 142 15.68 6.63 -7.19
CA GLU A 142 14.27 6.98 -7.33
C GLU A 142 13.40 5.72 -7.24
N LEU A 143 12.36 5.79 -6.43
CA LEU A 143 11.38 4.75 -6.21
C LEU A 143 9.97 5.35 -6.24
N VAL A 144 8.97 4.49 -6.34
CA VAL A 144 7.56 4.85 -6.18
C VAL A 144 7.00 4.14 -4.96
N VAL A 145 6.24 4.86 -4.13
CA VAL A 145 5.50 4.25 -3.02
C VAL A 145 4.36 3.43 -3.62
N SER A 146 4.48 2.11 -3.63
CA SER A 146 3.50 1.22 -4.27
C SER A 146 2.34 0.83 -3.36
N GLU A 147 2.58 0.77 -2.04
CA GLU A 147 1.55 0.42 -1.06
C GLU A 147 1.88 1.06 0.30
N VAL A 148 0.85 1.52 1.02
CA VAL A 148 0.94 1.88 2.44
C VAL A 148 -0.02 1.01 3.24
N ARG A 149 0.53 0.05 3.98
CA ARG A 149 -0.24 -0.93 4.74
C ARG A 149 -0.19 -0.64 6.24
N PHE A 150 -1.36 -0.48 6.84
CA PHE A 150 -1.52 -0.39 8.28
C PHE A 150 -1.71 -1.77 8.90
N LYS A 151 -0.97 -2.03 9.97
CA LYS A 151 -1.26 -3.00 11.02
C LYS A 151 -1.69 -2.23 12.28
N ILE A 152 -2.02 -2.96 13.34
CA ILE A 152 -2.56 -2.36 14.57
C ILE A 152 -1.56 -1.38 15.24
N ASP A 153 -0.28 -1.68 15.16
CA ASP A 153 0.84 -1.01 15.83
C ASP A 153 1.95 -0.58 14.85
N SER A 154 1.74 -0.73 13.55
CA SER A 154 2.78 -0.47 12.57
C SER A 154 2.22 -0.06 11.21
N VAL A 155 2.97 0.76 10.49
CA VAL A 155 2.64 1.17 9.13
C VAL A 155 3.83 0.89 8.23
N ARG A 156 3.58 0.18 7.13
CA ARG A 156 4.61 -0.23 6.19
C ARG A 156 4.44 0.51 4.87
N PHE A 157 5.51 1.16 4.42
CA PHE A 157 5.63 1.77 3.11
C PHE A 157 6.40 0.81 2.22
N SER A 158 5.75 0.30 1.19
CA SER A 158 6.36 -0.56 0.17
C SER A 158 6.78 0.29 -1.02
N PHE A 159 7.94 -0.03 -1.60
CA PHE A 159 8.50 0.72 -2.71
C PHE A 159 8.74 -0.18 -3.92
N SER A 160 8.47 0.35 -5.12
CA SER A 160 8.73 -0.31 -6.40
C SER A 160 9.61 0.59 -7.29
N GLU A 161 10.22 0.03 -8.32
CA GLU A 161 11.03 0.79 -9.28
C GLU A 161 10.16 1.66 -10.19
N THR A 162 10.63 2.86 -10.53
CA THR A 162 9.92 3.81 -11.40
C THR A 162 9.78 3.31 -12.85
N SER A 163 10.67 2.44 -13.31
CA SER A 163 10.76 2.00 -14.71
C SER A 163 9.94 0.74 -15.03
N GLY A 164 9.14 0.23 -14.09
CA GLY A 164 8.27 -0.92 -14.31
C GLY A 164 7.05 -0.56 -15.18
N SER A 165 6.83 -1.32 -16.26
CA SER A 165 5.58 -1.32 -17.03
C SER A 165 4.35 -1.37 -16.10
N HIS A 166 3.28 -0.63 -16.44
CA HIS A 166 2.05 -0.32 -15.69
C HIS A 166 1.24 -1.48 -15.04
N LEU A 167 1.77 -2.70 -14.97
CA LEU A 167 1.22 -3.78 -14.16
C LEU A 167 1.80 -3.65 -12.75
N VAL A 168 0.96 -3.74 -11.72
CA VAL A 168 1.30 -3.61 -10.29
C VAL A 168 2.66 -4.25 -9.99
N ALA A 169 3.70 -3.44 -9.91
CA ALA A 169 5.07 -3.92 -9.79
C ALA A 169 5.29 -4.43 -8.37
N ASP A 170 5.71 -5.69 -8.24
CA ASP A 170 6.03 -6.29 -6.94
C ASP A 170 7.01 -5.39 -6.16
N PRO A 171 6.75 -5.14 -4.87
CA PRO A 171 7.59 -4.26 -4.08
C PRO A 171 9.00 -4.83 -3.95
N ILE A 172 9.99 -3.97 -4.18
CA ILE A 172 11.41 -4.34 -4.17
C ILE A 172 12.04 -4.12 -2.79
N THR A 173 11.46 -3.22 -1.99
CA THR A 173 11.89 -2.91 -0.64
C THR A 173 10.75 -2.25 0.15
N SER A 174 10.94 -2.04 1.44
CA SER A 174 9.96 -1.42 2.31
C SER A 174 10.62 -0.80 3.54
N ILE A 175 9.89 0.12 4.17
CA ILE A 175 10.19 0.68 5.48
C ILE A 175 8.97 0.44 6.36
N THR A 176 9.18 -0.06 7.56
CA THR A 176 8.12 -0.22 8.56
C THR A 176 8.34 0.76 9.70
N VAL A 177 7.34 1.58 10.00
CA VAL A 177 7.29 2.40 11.21
C VAL A 177 6.56 1.59 12.29
N LYS A 178 7.25 1.23 13.37
CA LYS A 178 6.68 0.52 14.52
C LYS A 178 6.33 1.49 15.64
N TRP A 179 5.14 1.32 16.20
CA TRP A 179 4.59 2.12 17.28
C TRP A 179 4.51 1.28 18.57
N PRO A 180 4.78 1.87 19.76
CA PRO A 180 4.76 1.13 21.02
C PRO A 180 3.36 0.71 21.48
N SER A 181 2.32 1.28 20.87
CA SER A 181 0.91 0.99 21.16
C SER A 181 0.11 0.92 19.87
N HIS A 182 -1.16 0.55 19.97
CA HIS A 182 -2.05 0.63 18.81
C HIS A 182 -2.16 2.07 18.32
N PHE A 183 -2.26 2.26 17.00
CA PHE A 183 -2.59 3.55 16.44
C PHE A 183 -3.99 3.99 16.89
N SER A 184 -4.13 5.28 17.15
CA SER A 184 -5.44 5.86 17.43
C SER A 184 -6.37 5.70 16.22
N LYS A 185 -7.68 5.59 16.47
CA LYS A 185 -8.69 5.52 15.40
C LYS A 185 -8.70 6.78 14.51
N SER A 186 -8.34 7.92 15.09
CA SER A 186 -8.19 9.21 14.38
C SER A 186 -6.83 9.38 13.72
N PHE A 187 -5.90 8.46 13.95
CA PHE A 187 -4.52 8.53 13.50
C PHE A 187 -3.81 9.85 13.87
N SER A 188 -3.88 10.25 15.15
CA SER A 188 -3.17 11.42 15.69
C SER A 188 -1.65 11.32 15.54
N GLU A 189 -1.13 10.12 15.31
CA GLU A 189 0.29 9.83 15.11
C GLU A 189 0.78 10.24 13.71
N ARG A 190 -0.12 10.65 12.80
CA ARG A 190 0.15 10.98 11.39
C ARG A 190 1.43 11.78 11.20
N ASN A 191 1.55 12.93 11.86
CA ASN A 191 2.67 13.84 11.66
C ASN A 191 4.00 13.20 12.04
N VAL A 192 4.03 12.42 13.13
CA VAL A 192 5.24 11.75 13.59
C VAL A 192 5.62 10.62 12.63
N VAL A 193 4.65 9.82 12.17
CA VAL A 193 4.90 8.81 11.13
C VAL A 193 5.48 9.45 9.87
N GLU A 194 4.92 10.59 9.46
CA GLU A 194 5.36 11.34 8.29
C GLU A 194 6.81 11.85 8.44
N GLU A 195 7.14 12.42 9.58
CA GLU A 195 8.50 12.87 9.90
C GLU A 195 9.49 11.71 9.90
N LEU A 196 9.12 10.57 10.49
CA LEU A 196 9.96 9.37 10.52
C LEU A 196 10.24 8.83 9.11
N ILE A 197 9.22 8.70 8.25
CA ILE A 197 9.44 8.21 6.87
C ILE A 197 10.25 9.22 6.04
N ARG A 198 10.05 10.53 6.24
CA ARG A 198 10.81 11.60 5.58
C ARG A 198 12.29 11.65 5.97
N ARG A 199 12.73 10.92 7.00
CA ARG A 199 14.16 10.69 7.27
C ARG A 199 14.81 9.79 6.23
N PHE A 200 14.05 8.87 5.65
CA PHE A 200 14.53 7.89 4.67
C PHE A 200 14.30 8.34 3.24
N VAL A 201 13.30 9.19 2.99
CA VAL A 201 12.92 9.58 1.63
C VAL A 201 12.64 11.08 1.48
N VAL A 202 12.69 11.57 0.24
CA VAL A 202 12.16 12.88 -0.18
C VAL A 202 11.11 12.63 -1.24
N VAL A 203 9.91 13.18 -1.07
CA VAL A 203 8.90 13.18 -2.14
C VAL A 203 9.40 14.09 -3.26
N LYS A 204 9.50 13.56 -4.47
CA LYS A 204 9.84 14.33 -5.67
C LYS A 204 8.62 15.17 -6.02
N ALA A 205 8.75 16.49 -6.00
CA ALA A 205 7.72 17.37 -6.54
C ALA A 205 7.54 17.02 -8.01
N GLY A 206 6.29 16.82 -8.45
CA GLY A 206 5.99 16.49 -9.85
C GLY A 206 6.64 17.51 -10.78
N SER A 207 7.54 17.04 -11.63
CA SER A 207 8.16 17.80 -12.73
C SER A 207 7.21 17.88 -13.91
#